data_AF-A0AA42Z445-F1
#
_entry.id   AF-A0AA42Z445-F1
#
_cell.length_a   1.000
_cell.length_b   1.000
_cell.length_c   1.000
_cell.angle_alpha   90.00
_cell.angle_beta   90.00
_cell.angle_gamma   90.00
#
_symmetry.space_group_name_H-M   'P 1'
#
loop_
_entity.id
_entity.type
_entity.pdbx_description
1 polymer ?
#
loop_
_entity_poly.entity_id
_entity_poly.type
_entity_poly.pdbx_seq_one_letter_code
_entity_poly.pdbx_strand_id
1 'polypeptide(L)'
;MAETSATLTRFLGRFVAGLTGVVGVGWVAFRGRLFDPTGPIFNVLVVGVVASAIVALMRDRHVSHASAVAIGYSVFQLTLWQSRGPLYASSGIVIALGLIVVGWIFDQLTRYGWTVGKFLLLGPLVAGIFFAVAPMMSYHSLTSDNAIRTLLIYLYMGLVTGHGVGIGIEAAELIGRAVSRVGHEVPSK
;
A
#
# COMPACT_ATOMS: atom_id res chain seq x y z
N MET A 1 -10.43 -13.17 -25.32
CA MET A 1 -9.89 -11.79 -25.44
C MET A 1 -10.69 -10.77 -24.64
N ALA A 2 -12.03 -10.76 -24.69
CA ALA A 2 -12.84 -9.80 -23.92
C ALA A 2 -12.69 -9.93 -22.38
N GLU A 3 -12.56 -11.16 -21.88
CA GLU A 3 -12.42 -11.44 -20.44
C GLU A 3 -11.10 -10.91 -19.84
N THR A 4 -10.01 -11.01 -20.62
CA THR A 4 -8.69 -10.50 -20.23
C THR A 4 -8.68 -8.96 -20.11
N SER A 5 -9.39 -8.28 -21.01
CA SER A 5 -9.53 -6.82 -21.02
C SER A 5 -10.30 -6.30 -19.79
N ALA A 6 -11.38 -7.00 -19.41
CA ALA A 6 -12.18 -6.62 -18.26
C ALA A 6 -11.42 -6.77 -16.93
N THR A 7 -10.64 -7.85 -16.77
CA THR A 7 -9.80 -8.07 -15.59
C THR A 7 -8.70 -7.03 -15.47
N LEU A 8 -8.00 -6.72 -16.57
CA LEU A 8 -6.96 -5.69 -16.60
C LEU A 8 -7.52 -4.31 -16.22
N THR A 9 -8.69 -3.94 -16.75
CA THR A 9 -9.32 -2.65 -16.46
C THR A 9 -9.69 -2.50 -14.98
N ARG A 10 -10.20 -3.58 -14.35
CA ARG A 10 -10.52 -3.59 -12.92
C ARG A 10 -9.27 -3.45 -12.05
N PHE A 11 -8.22 -4.19 -12.39
CA PHE A 11 -6.93 -4.08 -11.71
C PHE A 11 -6.38 -2.65 -11.82
N LEU A 12 -6.31 -2.09 -13.03
CA LEU A 12 -5.80 -0.74 -13.27
C LEU A 12 -6.62 0.31 -12.52
N GLY A 13 -7.95 0.19 -12.53
CA GLY A 13 -8.83 1.09 -11.79
C GLY A 13 -8.52 1.12 -10.29
N ARG A 14 -8.36 -0.05 -9.66
CA ARG A 14 -7.99 -0.14 -8.23
C ARG A 14 -6.58 0.33 -7.95
N PHE A 15 -5.62 -0.04 -8.80
CA PHE A 15 -4.22 0.35 -8.66
C PHE A 15 -4.07 1.87 -8.74
N VAL A 16 -4.62 2.50 -9.76
CA VAL A 16 -4.57 3.96 -9.95
C VAL A 16 -5.30 4.68 -8.82
N ALA A 17 -6.45 4.17 -8.38
CA ALA A 17 -7.17 4.78 -7.27
C ALA A 17 -6.40 4.66 -5.94
N GLY A 18 -5.82 3.50 -5.64
CA GLY A 18 -4.95 3.29 -4.49
C GLY A 18 -3.74 4.23 -4.51
N LEU A 19 -3.06 4.34 -5.66
CA LEU A 19 -1.93 5.24 -5.86
C LEU A 19 -2.34 6.70 -5.64
N THR A 20 -3.47 7.12 -6.23
CA THR A 20 -4.00 8.47 -6.09
C THR A 20 -4.36 8.77 -4.64
N GLY A 21 -4.91 7.80 -3.91
CA GLY A 21 -5.20 7.92 -2.49
C GLY A 21 -3.93 8.12 -1.65
N VAL A 22 -2.85 7.35 -1.91
CA VAL A 22 -1.56 7.57 -1.26
C VAL A 22 -0.98 8.94 -1.58
N VAL A 23 -0.97 9.33 -2.86
CA VAL A 23 -0.42 10.62 -3.27
C VAL A 23 -1.22 11.76 -2.66
N GLY A 24 -2.55 11.67 -2.66
CA GLY A 24 -3.44 12.67 -2.08
C GLY A 24 -3.27 12.80 -0.55
N VAL A 25 -3.34 11.70 0.19
CA VAL A 25 -3.17 11.70 1.65
C VAL A 25 -1.74 12.10 2.03
N GLY A 26 -0.74 11.60 1.31
CA GLY A 26 0.67 11.97 1.48
C GLY A 26 0.94 13.44 1.19
N TRP A 27 0.30 14.01 0.17
CA TRP A 27 0.40 15.42 -0.14
C TRP A 27 -0.19 16.30 0.97
N VAL A 28 -1.37 15.94 1.49
CA VAL A 28 -2.00 16.65 2.61
C VAL A 28 -1.13 16.57 3.86
N ALA A 29 -0.59 15.40 4.17
CA ALA A 29 0.22 15.17 5.37
C ALA A 29 1.60 15.84 5.31
N PHE A 30 2.28 15.80 4.15
CA PHE A 30 3.69 16.17 4.04
C PHE A 30 3.97 17.39 3.17
N ARG A 31 2.94 18.01 2.58
CA ARG A 31 3.00 19.28 1.83
C ARG A 31 4.18 19.35 0.85
N GLY A 32 4.12 18.59 -0.25
CA GLY A 32 5.12 18.60 -1.32
C GLY A 32 6.43 17.85 -1.03
N ARG A 33 6.81 17.67 0.25
CA ARG A 33 8.01 16.89 0.65
C ARG A 33 7.93 15.41 0.29
N LEU A 34 6.76 14.95 -0.13
CA LEU A 34 6.51 13.61 -0.64
C LEU A 34 7.40 13.29 -1.85
N PHE A 35 7.70 14.29 -2.70
CA PHE A 35 8.46 14.11 -3.93
C PHE A 35 9.96 14.39 -3.81
N ASP A 36 10.46 14.63 -2.59
CA ASP A 36 11.90 14.78 -2.35
C ASP A 36 12.55 13.39 -2.20
N PRO A 37 13.31 12.90 -3.20
CA PRO A 37 13.87 11.55 -3.19
C PRO A 37 14.95 11.36 -2.11
N THR A 38 15.45 12.43 -1.51
CA THR A 38 16.46 12.38 -0.45
C THR A 38 15.85 12.19 0.93
N GLY A 39 14.55 12.48 1.09
CA GLY A 39 13.86 12.41 2.37
C GLY A 39 13.34 11.01 2.72
N PRO A 40 13.21 10.67 4.03
CA PRO A 40 12.58 9.43 4.45
C PRO A 40 11.10 9.36 4.03
N ILE A 41 10.46 10.51 3.82
CA ILE A 41 9.06 10.64 3.40
C ILE A 41 8.85 10.05 2.00
N PHE A 42 9.86 10.04 1.13
CA PHE A 42 9.76 9.42 -0.20
C PHE A 42 9.41 7.93 -0.16
N ASN A 43 9.79 7.24 0.93
CA ASN A 43 9.41 5.84 1.12
C ASN A 43 7.88 5.65 1.19
N VAL A 44 7.10 6.68 1.55
CA VAL A 44 5.63 6.62 1.49
C VAL A 44 5.14 6.41 0.05
N LEU A 45 5.77 7.06 -0.93
CA LEU A 45 5.45 6.84 -2.35
C LEU A 45 5.84 5.44 -2.79
N VAL A 46 7.08 5.04 -2.52
CA VAL A 46 7.60 3.73 -2.96
C VAL A 46 6.77 2.61 -2.37
N VAL A 47 6.57 2.61 -1.05
CA VAL A 47 5.78 1.57 -0.38
C VAL A 47 4.30 1.69 -0.75
N GLY A 48 3.77 2.90 -0.96
CA GLY A 48 2.40 3.10 -1.39
C GLY A 48 2.11 2.55 -2.78
N VAL A 49 3.04 2.68 -3.73
CA VAL A 49 2.95 2.03 -5.05
C VAL A 49 2.88 0.51 -4.90
N VAL A 50 3.80 -0.06 -4.12
CA VAL A 50 3.87 -1.52 -3.88
C VAL A 50 2.60 -2.02 -3.18
N ALA A 51 2.16 -1.34 -2.13
CA ALA A 51 0.95 -1.67 -1.40
C ALA A 51 -0.31 -1.57 -2.29
N SER A 52 -0.42 -0.52 -3.13
CA SER A 52 -1.52 -0.37 -4.08
C SER A 52 -1.56 -1.53 -5.08
N ALA A 53 -0.40 -1.93 -5.62
CA ALA A 53 -0.30 -3.06 -6.54
C ALA A 53 -0.66 -4.38 -5.86
N ILE A 54 -0.11 -4.67 -4.68
CA ILE A 54 -0.39 -5.90 -3.92
C ILE A 54 -1.88 -5.99 -3.60
N VAL A 55 -2.47 -4.96 -3.00
CA VAL A 55 -3.88 -5.00 -2.59
C VAL A 55 -4.80 -5.12 -3.82
N ALA A 56 -4.51 -4.42 -4.91
CA ALA A 56 -5.27 -4.55 -6.16
C ALA A 56 -5.19 -5.97 -6.74
N LEU A 57 -4.00 -6.56 -6.82
CA LEU A 57 -3.78 -7.92 -7.35
C LEU A 57 -4.42 -8.99 -6.46
N MET A 58 -4.32 -8.86 -5.14
CA MET A 58 -4.95 -9.78 -4.20
C MET A 58 -6.46 -9.74 -4.31
N ARG A 59 -7.04 -8.56 -4.59
CA ARG A 59 -8.47 -8.39 -4.81
C ARG A 59 -8.98 -9.08 -6.07
N ASP A 60 -8.16 -9.17 -7.11
CA ASP A 60 -8.44 -9.91 -8.34
C ASP A 60 -8.01 -11.39 -8.27
N ARG A 61 -7.69 -11.91 -7.08
CA ARG A 61 -7.23 -13.29 -6.84
C ARG A 61 -5.95 -13.67 -7.57
N HIS A 62 -5.14 -12.68 -7.97
CA HIS A 62 -3.86 -12.88 -8.62
C HIS A 62 -2.71 -12.95 -7.60
N VAL A 63 -2.79 -13.92 -6.69
CA VAL A 63 -1.84 -14.07 -5.57
C VAL A 63 -0.40 -14.24 -6.07
N SER A 64 -0.18 -14.99 -7.15
CA SER A 64 1.15 -15.18 -7.74
C SER A 64 1.76 -13.89 -8.31
N HIS A 65 0.93 -12.97 -8.82
CA HIS A 65 1.41 -11.66 -9.28
C HIS A 65 1.70 -10.74 -8.09
N ALA A 66 0.87 -10.80 -7.04
CA ALA A 66 1.12 -10.04 -5.81
C ALA A 66 2.43 -10.48 -5.15
N SER A 67 2.72 -11.78 -5.09
CA SER A 67 3.98 -12.29 -4.59
C SER A 67 5.17 -11.90 -5.48
N ALA A 68 5.01 -11.89 -6.81
CA ALA A 68 6.03 -11.40 -7.72
C ALA A 68 6.38 -9.92 -7.46
N VAL A 69 5.38 -9.07 -7.22
CA VAL A 69 5.59 -7.67 -6.82
C VAL A 69 6.34 -7.57 -5.48
N ALA A 70 5.95 -8.37 -4.49
CA ALA A 70 6.62 -8.42 -3.18
C ALA A 70 8.08 -8.86 -3.28
N ILE A 71 8.38 -9.87 -4.11
CA ILE A 71 9.74 -10.34 -4.39
C ILE A 71 10.53 -9.26 -5.11
N GLY A 72 9.95 -8.64 -6.15
CA GLY A 72 10.61 -7.56 -6.89
C GLY A 72 10.99 -6.38 -6.00
N TYR A 73 10.09 -5.97 -5.10
CA TYR A 73 10.38 -4.95 -4.09
C TYR A 73 11.49 -5.38 -3.12
N SER A 74 11.48 -6.63 -2.67
CA SER A 74 12.52 -7.17 -1.79
C SER A 74 13.89 -7.18 -2.47
N VAL A 75 13.96 -7.60 -3.73
CA VAL A 75 15.20 -7.57 -4.54
C VAL A 75 15.67 -6.13 -4.76
N PHE A 76 14.76 -5.21 -5.06
CA PHE A 76 15.09 -3.79 -5.15
C PHE A 76 15.65 -3.23 -3.84
N GLN A 77 15.12 -3.61 -2.68
CA GLN A 77 15.68 -3.18 -1.39
C GLN A 77 17.05 -3.82 -1.10
N LEU A 78 17.26 -5.05 -1.54
CA LEU A 78 18.58 -5.71 -1.46
C LEU A 78 19.64 -5.01 -2.31
N THR A 79 19.29 -4.40 -3.44
CA THR A 79 20.28 -3.65 -4.24
C THR A 79 20.76 -2.38 -3.53
N LEU A 80 19.97 -1.86 -2.58
CA LEU A 80 20.35 -0.70 -1.75
C LEU A 80 21.27 -1.06 -0.58
N TRP A 81 21.60 -2.35 -0.38
CA TRP A 81 22.45 -2.83 0.71
C TRP A 81 23.76 -2.05 0.82
N GLN A 82 24.46 -1.81 -0.29
CA GLN A 82 25.75 -1.10 -0.26
C GLN A 82 25.61 0.34 0.24
N SER A 83 24.46 0.97 0.00
CA SER A 83 24.21 2.38 0.33
C SER A 83 23.59 2.60 1.71
N ARG A 84 22.81 1.64 2.23
CA ARG A 84 22.02 1.79 3.48
C ARG A 84 22.25 0.69 4.52
N GLY A 85 23.06 -0.30 4.19
CA GLY A 85 23.42 -1.41 5.05
C GLY A 85 22.45 -2.60 5.00
N PRO A 86 22.87 -3.75 5.56
CA PRO A 86 22.14 -5.02 5.51
C PRO A 86 20.77 -4.98 6.16
N LEU A 87 20.65 -4.31 7.31
CA LEU A 87 19.42 -4.27 8.09
C LEU A 87 18.34 -3.41 7.41
N TYR A 88 18.74 -2.32 6.77
CA TYR A 88 17.83 -1.54 5.95
C TYR A 88 17.32 -2.38 4.77
N ALA A 89 18.21 -3.07 4.07
CA ALA A 89 17.86 -3.91 2.94
C ALA A 89 16.88 -5.05 3.33
N SER A 90 17.12 -5.71 4.47
CA SER A 90 16.25 -6.80 4.96
C SER A 90 14.89 -6.30 5.48
N SER A 91 14.78 -5.03 5.89
CA SER A 91 13.48 -4.43 6.22
C SER A 91 12.49 -4.46 5.04
N GLY A 92 13.00 -4.41 3.80
CA GLY A 92 12.20 -4.54 2.58
C GLY A 92 11.43 -5.86 2.50
N ILE A 93 12.06 -6.96 2.92
CA ILE A 93 11.44 -8.29 2.95
C ILE A 93 10.30 -8.32 3.95
N VAL A 94 10.53 -7.80 5.16
CA VAL A 94 9.50 -7.76 6.23
C VAL A 94 8.32 -6.90 5.82
N ILE A 95 8.57 -5.74 5.20
CA ILE A 95 7.51 -4.87 4.66
C ILE A 95 6.73 -5.61 3.57
N ALA A 96 7.40 -6.26 2.62
CA ALA A 96 6.77 -6.97 1.52
C ALA A 96 5.83 -8.09 2.02
N LEU A 97 6.31 -8.89 2.96
CA LEU A 97 5.53 -9.96 3.58
C LEU A 97 4.36 -9.40 4.39
N GLY A 98 4.59 -8.34 5.16
CA GLY A 98 3.54 -7.63 5.89
C GLY A 98 2.43 -7.13 4.97
N LEU A 99 2.79 -6.53 3.83
CA LEU A 99 1.81 -6.05 2.84
C LEU A 99 1.00 -7.18 2.20
N ILE A 100 1.60 -8.35 1.95
CA ILE A 100 0.88 -9.54 1.49
C ILE A 100 -0.16 -9.96 2.55
N VAL A 101 0.23 -10.00 3.83
CA VAL A 101 -0.68 -10.35 4.93
C VAL A 101 -1.82 -9.33 5.03
N VAL A 102 -1.52 -8.04 4.92
CA VAL A 102 -2.54 -6.97 4.92
C VAL A 102 -3.50 -7.11 3.75
N GLY A 103 -2.98 -7.34 2.53
CA GLY A 103 -3.82 -7.57 1.35
C GLY A 103 -4.69 -8.81 1.49
N TRP A 104 -4.19 -9.87 2.13
CA TRP A 104 -4.96 -11.08 2.45
C TRP A 104 -6.10 -10.79 3.43
N ILE A 105 -5.82 -10.11 4.55
CA ILE A 105 -6.83 -9.69 5.53
C ILE A 105 -7.92 -8.86 4.83
N PHE A 106 -7.52 -7.89 4.00
CA PHE A 106 -8.44 -7.02 3.28
C PHE A 106 -9.35 -7.79 2.31
N ASP A 107 -8.81 -8.78 1.60
CA ASP A 107 -9.60 -9.64 0.73
C ASP A 107 -10.59 -10.51 1.54
N GLN A 108 -10.14 -11.10 2.65
CA GLN A 108 -11.00 -11.91 3.54
C GLN A 108 -12.19 -11.10 4.08
N LEU A 109 -11.95 -9.91 4.60
CA LEU A 109 -13.03 -9.04 5.10
C LEU A 109 -14.10 -8.80 4.04
N THR A 110 -13.68 -8.63 2.79
CA THR A 110 -14.64 -8.42 1.70
C THR A 110 -15.43 -9.67 1.35
N ARG A 111 -14.85 -10.86 1.53
CA ARG A 111 -15.57 -12.14 1.37
C ARG A 111 -16.63 -12.35 2.45
N TYR A 112 -16.40 -11.84 3.66
CA TYR A 112 -17.37 -11.85 4.77
C TYR A 112 -18.43 -10.75 4.67
N GLY A 113 -18.51 -10.02 3.55
CA GLY A 113 -19.54 -9.01 3.33
C GLY A 113 -19.20 -7.62 3.87
N TRP A 114 -18.00 -7.40 4.41
CA TRP A 114 -17.55 -6.05 4.74
C TRP A 114 -17.18 -5.28 3.48
N THR A 115 -18.02 -4.32 3.17
CA THR A 115 -17.97 -3.61 1.89
C THR A 115 -17.36 -2.22 1.98
N VAL A 116 -17.38 -1.60 3.17
CA VAL A 116 -16.99 -0.22 3.46
C VAL A 116 -16.26 -0.18 4.80
N GLY A 117 -15.37 0.79 5.01
CA GLY A 117 -14.64 1.04 6.24
C GLY A 117 -13.36 0.22 6.40
N LYS A 118 -12.94 -0.54 5.38
CA LYS A 118 -11.75 -1.41 5.45
C LYS A 118 -10.46 -0.58 5.52
N PHE A 119 -10.49 0.64 4.98
CA PHE A 119 -9.37 1.57 5.09
C PHE A 119 -9.00 1.91 6.54
N LEU A 120 -9.96 1.86 7.48
CA LEU A 120 -9.74 2.09 8.92
C LEU A 120 -8.84 1.02 9.55
N LEU A 121 -8.76 -0.17 8.95
CA LEU A 121 -7.87 -1.25 9.38
C LEU A 121 -6.55 -1.24 8.62
N LEU A 122 -6.58 -0.89 7.32
CA LEU A 122 -5.38 -0.89 6.48
C LEU A 122 -4.32 0.08 7.00
N GLY A 123 -4.72 1.27 7.43
CA GLY A 123 -3.84 2.26 8.07
C GLY A 123 -3.07 1.72 9.27
N PRO A 124 -3.75 1.33 10.37
CA PRO A 124 -3.12 0.78 11.56
C PRO A 124 -2.26 -0.47 11.30
N LEU A 125 -2.68 -1.37 10.40
CA LEU A 125 -1.90 -2.56 10.08
C LEU A 125 -0.57 -2.21 9.39
N VAL A 126 -0.60 -1.31 8.41
CA VAL A 126 0.62 -0.84 7.73
C VAL A 126 1.49 -0.03 8.70
N ALA A 127 0.89 0.78 9.57
CA ALA A 127 1.59 1.49 10.63
C ALA A 127 2.32 0.55 11.60
N GLY A 128 1.65 -0.53 12.01
CA GLY A 128 2.24 -1.58 12.85
C GLY A 128 3.44 -2.26 12.21
N ILE A 129 3.36 -2.55 10.90
CA ILE A 129 4.50 -3.08 10.13
C ILE A 129 5.66 -2.10 10.21
N PHE A 130 5.45 -0.84 9.81
CA PHE A 130 6.50 0.18 9.80
C PHE A 130 7.10 0.41 11.19
N PHE A 131 6.28 0.43 12.23
CA PHE A 131 6.74 0.53 13.61
C PHE A 131 7.65 -0.64 14.00
N ALA A 132 7.29 -1.86 13.61
CA ALA A 132 8.08 -3.07 13.91
C ALA A 132 9.43 -3.09 13.17
N VAL A 133 9.49 -2.60 11.93
CA VAL A 133 10.75 -2.54 11.14
C VAL A 133 11.57 -1.28 11.39
N ALA A 134 11.02 -0.27 12.06
CA ALA A 134 11.72 0.99 12.33
C ALA A 134 13.14 0.81 12.89
N PRO A 135 13.39 -0.10 13.88
CA PRO A 135 14.75 -0.31 14.38
C PRO A 135 15.74 -0.80 13.32
N MET A 136 15.28 -1.62 12.37
CA MET A 136 16.10 -2.12 11.25
C MET A 136 16.42 -1.00 10.26
N MET A 137 15.46 -0.10 10.02
CA MET A 137 15.62 1.02 9.10
C MET A 137 16.48 2.15 9.67
N SER A 138 16.59 2.27 11.00
CA SER A 138 17.35 3.31 11.69
C SER A 138 18.54 2.79 12.51
N TYR A 139 19.00 1.56 12.26
CA TYR A 139 20.02 0.89 13.09
C TYR A 139 21.31 1.70 13.31
N HIS A 140 21.71 2.52 12.33
CA HIS A 140 22.92 3.34 12.38
C HIS A 140 22.71 4.73 13.02
N SER A 141 21.46 5.10 13.36
CA SER A 141 21.08 6.44 13.80
C SER A 141 20.29 6.46 15.13
N LEU A 142 20.18 5.31 15.82
CA LEU A 142 19.49 5.19 17.10
C LEU A 142 20.38 5.68 18.25
N THR A 143 20.52 6.99 18.39
CA THR A 143 20.89 7.59 19.68
C THR A 143 19.66 7.58 20.61
N SER A 144 19.83 7.37 21.92
CA SER A 144 18.74 7.31 22.91
C SER A 144 17.74 8.46 22.77
N ASP A 145 18.24 9.65 22.43
CA ASP A 145 17.47 10.90 22.43
C ASP A 145 16.57 11.06 21.18
N ASN A 146 16.78 10.28 20.13
CA ASN A 146 16.02 10.38 18.87
C ASN A 146 15.21 9.11 18.51
N ALA A 147 15.29 8.07 19.33
CA ALA A 147 14.61 6.80 19.07
C ALA A 147 13.07 6.95 19.01
N ILE A 148 12.47 7.64 19.99
CA ILE A 148 11.01 7.86 20.04
C ILE A 148 10.53 8.64 18.81
N ARG A 149 11.25 9.71 18.44
CA ARG A 149 10.91 10.52 17.27
C ARG A 149 10.96 9.70 15.98
N THR A 150 11.95 8.82 15.86
CA THR A 150 12.11 7.94 14.70
C THR A 150 10.97 6.93 14.59
N LEU A 151 10.61 6.29 15.70
CA LEU A 151 9.46 5.37 15.76
C LEU A 151 8.15 6.07 15.37
N LEU A 152 7.93 7.29 15.87
CA LEU A 152 6.75 8.08 15.52
C LEU A 152 6.73 8.42 14.02
N ILE A 153 7.87 8.79 13.42
CA ILE A 153 7.95 9.07 11.98
C ILE A 153 7.53 7.84 11.17
N TYR A 154 8.06 6.66 11.48
CA TYR A 154 7.68 5.43 10.77
C TYR A 154 6.22 5.04 11.01
N LEU A 155 5.70 5.22 12.22
CA LEU A 155 4.27 5.05 12.51
C LEU A 155 3.41 5.96 11.63
N TYR A 156 3.74 7.25 11.56
CA TYR A 156 3.04 8.22 10.72
C TYR A 156 3.13 7.86 9.23
N MET A 157 4.30 7.44 8.75
CA MET A 157 4.47 7.01 7.36
C MET A 157 3.59 5.80 7.04
N GLY A 158 3.54 4.80 7.90
CA GLY A 158 2.70 3.63 7.70
C GLY A 158 1.21 3.97 7.78
N LEU A 159 0.80 4.87 8.69
CA LEU A 159 -0.59 5.36 8.75
C LEU A 159 -1.00 6.08 7.46
N VAL A 160 -0.18 7.00 6.96
CA VAL A 160 -0.47 7.75 5.73
C VAL A 160 -0.52 6.81 4.54
N THR A 161 0.46 5.90 4.43
CA THR A 161 0.51 4.91 3.34
C THR A 161 -0.74 4.03 3.38
N GLY A 162 -1.06 3.43 4.53
CA GLY A 162 -2.16 2.49 4.64
C GLY A 162 -3.53 3.15 4.46
N HIS A 163 -3.77 4.32 5.07
CA HIS A 163 -5.04 5.03 4.84
C HIS A 163 -5.16 5.51 3.38
N GLY A 164 -4.08 6.03 2.79
CA GLY A 164 -4.07 6.46 1.40
C GLY A 164 -4.45 5.35 0.44
N VAL A 165 -3.78 4.18 0.53
CA VAL A 165 -4.11 3.01 -0.30
C VAL A 165 -5.55 2.56 -0.05
N GLY A 166 -5.94 2.41 1.22
CA GLY A 166 -7.25 1.90 1.60
C GLY A 166 -8.39 2.76 1.10
N ILE A 167 -8.32 4.08 1.29
CA ILE A 167 -9.33 5.04 0.84
C ILE A 167 -9.45 4.99 -0.68
N GLY A 168 -8.32 5.01 -1.39
CA GLY A 168 -8.29 4.98 -2.84
C GLY A 168 -8.95 3.73 -3.42
N ILE A 169 -8.56 2.55 -2.93
CA ILE A 169 -9.11 1.27 -3.40
C ILE A 169 -10.60 1.15 -3.07
N GLU A 170 -11.01 1.56 -1.87
CA GLU A 170 -12.41 1.50 -1.46
C GLU A 170 -13.30 2.44 -2.29
N ALA A 171 -12.83 3.65 -2.60
CA ALA A 171 -13.51 4.57 -3.49
C ALA A 171 -13.73 3.96 -4.89
N ALA A 172 -12.71 3.28 -5.45
CA ALA A 172 -12.84 2.58 -6.72
C ALA A 172 -13.87 1.44 -6.67
N GLU A 173 -13.94 0.70 -5.56
CA GLU A 173 -14.96 -0.35 -5.38
C GLU A 173 -16.38 0.23 -5.32
N LEU A 174 -16.56 1.36 -4.62
CA LEU A 174 -17.86 2.03 -4.51
C LEU A 174 -18.34 2.57 -5.86
N ILE A 175 -17.45 3.23 -6.60
CA ILE A 175 -17.75 3.75 -7.94
C ILE A 175 -18.10 2.60 -8.88
N GLY A 176 -17.31 1.52 -8.88
CA GLY A 176 -17.56 0.35 -9.73
C GLY A 176 -18.95 -0.27 -9.49
N ARG A 177 -19.40 -0.33 -8.23
CA ARG A 177 -20.73 -0.82 -7.88
C ARG A 177 -21.84 0.12 -8.32
N ALA A 178 -21.66 1.43 -8.14
CA ALA A 178 -22.64 2.42 -8.59
C ALA A 178 -22.86 2.33 -10.10
N VAL A 179 -21.79 2.26 -10.89
CA VAL A 179 -21.85 2.11 -12.35
C VAL A 179 -22.57 0.82 -12.76
N SER A 180 -22.29 -0.30 -12.10
CA SER A 180 -22.97 -1.57 -12.41
C SER A 180 -24.47 -1.58 -12.12
N ARG A 181 -24.93 -0.79 -11.14
CA ARG A 181 -26.36 -0.69 -10.81
C ARG A 181 -27.11 0.10 -11.88
N VAL A 182 -26.55 1.21 -12.34
CA VAL A 182 -27.14 2.04 -13.40
C VAL A 182 -27.28 1.26 -14.72
N GLY A 183 -26.32 0.40 -15.04
CA GLY A 183 -26.38 -0.45 -16.25
C GLY A 183 -27.51 -1.47 -16.27
N HIS A 184 -28.07 -1.85 -15.11
CA HIS A 184 -29.21 -2.76 -15.01
C HIS A 184 -30.57 -2.05 -15.06
N GLU A 185 -30.61 -0.73 -14.90
CA GLU A 185 -31.85 0.06 -14.88
C GLU A 185 -32.21 0.67 -16.24
N VAL A 186 -31.39 0.48 -17.29
CA VAL A 186 -31.73 0.91 -18.66
C VAL A 186 -32.46 -0.24 -19.37
N PRO A 187 -33.81 -0.23 -19.46
CA PRO A 187 -34.53 -1.21 -20.24
C PRO A 187 -34.13 -1.09 -21.72
N SER A 188 -33.83 -2.21 -22.36
CA SER A 188 -33.63 -2.26 -23.81
C SER A 188 -34.91 -1.77 -24.49
N LYS A 189 -34.84 -0.58 -25.09
CA LYS A 189 -35.84 -0.12 -26.05
C LYS A 189 -35.59 -0.74 -27.41
#